data_AF-A0A1Q8BD88-F1
#
_entry.id   AF-A0A1Q8BD88-F1
#
_cell.length_a   1.000
_cell.length_b   1.000
_cell.length_c   1.000
_cell.angle_alpha   90.00
_cell.angle_beta   90.00
_cell.angle_gamma   90.00
#
_symmetry.space_group_name_H-M   'P 1'
#
loop_
_entity.id
_entity.type
_entity.pdbx_description
1 polymer ?
#
loop_
_entity_poly.entity_id
_entity_poly.type
_entity_poly.pdbx_seq_one_letter_code
_entity_poly.pdbx_strand_id
1 'polypeptide(L)'
;MLTSHTGLTIGGLCAILSLAQVQSCTPLQTQLNASIPEAKPELYKNYNDASEWLNPALQVCSPNEVTLIVLSITKDRRVVAKTDLRRTLVALPAAAWPFGRVIAIQECSISTGEDAQIRNIGDVLAVVKDLGLEIERWPP
;
A
#
# COMPACT_ATOMS: atom_id res chain seq x y z
N MET A 1 -70.23 20.07 19.39
CA MET A 1 -69.78 19.35 20.61
C MET A 1 -68.93 18.18 20.11
N LEU A 2 -67.60 18.22 20.27
CA LEU A 2 -66.84 17.45 21.28
C LEU A 2 -67.39 16.00 21.40
N THR A 3 -66.65 14.90 21.19
CA THR A 3 -65.22 14.61 21.42
C THR A 3 -64.88 13.21 20.87
N SER A 4 -63.73 13.09 20.20
CA SER A 4 -62.63 12.13 20.40
C SER A 4 -62.81 10.60 20.65
N HIS A 5 -62.08 9.84 19.81
CA HIS A 5 -61.12 8.73 20.08
C HIS A 5 -61.68 7.36 20.56
N THR A 6 -61.23 6.17 20.13
CA THR A 6 -59.90 5.71 19.64
C THR A 6 -59.97 4.25 19.13
N GLY A 7 -59.06 3.88 18.22
CA GLY A 7 -58.58 2.50 17.98
C GLY A 7 -59.18 1.78 16.76
N LEU A 8 -58.49 0.96 15.97
CA LEU A 8 -57.08 0.54 15.89
C LEU A 8 -56.98 -0.30 14.57
N THR A 9 -55.79 -0.26 13.94
CA THR A 9 -55.16 -1.33 13.12
C THR A 9 -55.50 -1.61 11.63
N ILE A 10 -54.42 -1.45 10.85
CA ILE A 10 -53.90 -2.28 9.73
C ILE A 10 -54.31 -1.88 8.31
N GLY A 11 -53.35 -1.29 7.60
CA GLY A 11 -53.39 -1.07 6.17
C GLY A 11 -52.03 -0.70 5.58
N GLY A 12 -51.13 -1.69 5.50
CA GLY A 12 -50.10 -1.83 4.46
C GLY A 12 -49.20 -0.62 4.14
N LEU A 13 -48.11 -0.46 4.89
CA LEU A 13 -46.89 0.20 4.40
C LEU A 13 -46.08 -0.82 3.61
N CYS A 14 -46.13 -0.76 2.28
CA CYS A 14 -45.12 -1.38 1.42
C CYS A 14 -44.38 -0.26 0.68
N ALA A 15 -43.45 0.38 1.39
CA ALA A 15 -42.46 1.26 0.80
C ALA A 15 -41.08 0.67 1.07
N ILE A 16 -40.71 -0.34 0.27
CA ILE A 16 -39.32 -0.81 0.23
C ILE A 16 -38.56 0.12 -0.70
N LEU A 17 -37.98 1.18 -0.14
CA LEU A 17 -36.88 1.92 -0.78
C LEU A 17 -35.69 0.96 -0.87
N SER A 18 -35.58 0.22 -1.96
CA SER A 18 -34.36 -0.52 -2.28
C SER A 18 -33.28 0.48 -2.69
N LEU A 19 -32.48 0.94 -1.73
CA LEU A 19 -31.13 1.43 -2.00
C LEU A 19 -30.34 0.24 -2.58
N ALA A 20 -30.34 0.13 -3.90
CA ALA A 20 -29.38 -0.70 -4.60
C ALA A 20 -27.98 -0.14 -4.29
N GLN A 21 -27.33 -0.71 -3.29
CA GLN A 21 -25.91 -0.50 -3.08
C GLN A 21 -25.22 -1.06 -4.30
N VAL A 22 -24.80 -0.18 -5.21
CA VAL A 22 -23.83 -0.53 -6.25
C VAL A 22 -22.56 -0.88 -5.49
N GLN A 23 -22.40 -2.16 -5.17
CA GLN A 23 -21.11 -2.70 -4.77
C GLN A 23 -20.23 -2.62 -6.01
N SER A 24 -19.54 -1.49 -6.13
CA SER A 24 -18.46 -1.36 -7.11
C SER A 24 -17.47 -2.46 -6.80
N CYS A 25 -17.46 -3.49 -7.65
CA CYS A 25 -16.38 -4.46 -7.68
C CYS A 25 -15.14 -3.67 -8.10
N THR A 26 -14.41 -3.11 -7.13
CA THR A 26 -13.15 -2.42 -7.44
C THR A 26 -12.26 -3.47 -8.09
N PRO A 27 -11.87 -3.30 -9.37
CA PRO A 27 -10.96 -4.25 -10.00
C PRO A 27 -9.71 -4.33 -9.14
N LEU A 28 -9.20 -5.55 -8.92
CA LEU A 28 -7.98 -5.76 -8.17
C LEU A 28 -6.87 -4.96 -8.88
N GLN A 29 -6.49 -3.82 -8.33
CA GLN A 29 -5.55 -2.94 -8.97
C GLN A 29 -4.19 -3.65 -9.01
N THR A 30 -3.64 -3.86 -10.20
CA THR A 30 -2.41 -4.63 -10.42
C THR A 30 -1.19 -3.74 -10.65
N GLN A 31 -1.40 -2.46 -10.91
CA GLN A 31 -0.39 -1.45 -11.19
C GLN A 31 -0.51 -0.25 -10.25
N LEU A 32 0.60 0.45 -10.05
CA LEU A 32 0.63 1.69 -9.28
C LEU A 32 -0.35 2.73 -9.84
N ASN A 33 -0.77 3.64 -8.98
CA ASN A 33 -1.60 4.77 -9.39
C ASN A 33 -0.88 5.60 -10.47
N ALA A 34 -1.52 5.78 -11.64
CA ALA A 34 -0.96 6.48 -12.79
C ALA A 34 -0.61 7.96 -12.51
N SER A 35 -1.16 8.55 -11.44
CA SER A 35 -0.80 9.91 -11.00
C SER A 35 0.57 10.01 -10.32
N ILE A 36 1.20 8.89 -9.95
CA ILE A 36 2.55 8.91 -9.39
C ILE A 36 3.53 9.18 -10.54
N PRO A 37 4.29 10.29 -10.54
CA PRO A 37 5.21 10.64 -11.62
C PRO A 37 6.42 9.71 -11.68
N GLU A 38 7.22 9.83 -12.74
CA GLU A 38 8.57 9.24 -12.77
C GLU A 38 9.40 9.63 -11.55
N ALA A 39 10.40 8.81 -11.23
CA ALA A 39 11.32 9.13 -10.15
C ALA A 39 11.99 10.49 -10.41
N LYS A 40 12.24 11.23 -9.34
CA LYS A 40 12.86 12.57 -9.38
C LYS A 40 14.20 12.54 -8.63
N PRO A 41 15.29 12.10 -9.26
CA PRO A 41 16.60 11.93 -8.63
C PRO A 41 17.11 13.16 -7.87
N GLU A 42 16.79 14.35 -8.35
CA GLU A 42 17.12 15.63 -7.72
C GLU A 42 16.56 15.77 -6.31
N LEU A 43 15.50 15.02 -5.98
CA LEU A 43 14.91 15.03 -4.65
C LEU A 43 15.69 14.12 -3.70
N TYR A 44 16.22 12.97 -4.12
CA TYR A 44 16.73 11.95 -3.18
C TYR A 44 18.21 11.56 -3.31
N LYS A 45 18.90 11.94 -4.39
CA LYS A 45 20.31 11.54 -4.58
C LYS A 45 21.34 12.32 -3.75
N ASN A 46 20.93 13.40 -3.08
CA ASN A 46 21.83 14.26 -2.31
C ASN A 46 21.65 14.14 -0.79
N TYR A 47 20.87 13.15 -0.34
CA TYR A 47 20.63 12.93 1.10
C TYR A 47 21.82 12.25 1.75
N ASN A 48 22.18 12.75 2.94
CA ASN A 48 23.22 12.15 3.78
C ASN A 48 22.63 11.37 4.95
N ASP A 49 21.30 11.39 5.12
CA ASP A 49 20.62 10.77 6.25
C ASP A 49 19.41 9.94 5.80
N ALA A 50 19.33 8.74 6.38
CA ALA A 50 18.22 7.84 6.27
C ALA A 50 16.89 8.42 6.82
N SER A 51 16.93 9.49 7.61
CA SER A 51 15.69 10.14 8.07
C SER A 51 14.98 10.95 6.97
N GLU A 52 15.68 11.31 5.89
CA GLU A 52 15.18 12.19 4.82
C GLU A 52 14.38 11.45 3.74
N TRP A 53 14.37 10.12 3.74
CA TRP A 53 13.59 9.34 2.77
C TRP A 53 12.11 9.30 3.13
N LEU A 54 11.29 9.90 2.27
CA LEU A 54 9.85 9.99 2.48
C LEU A 54 9.04 8.99 1.66
N ASN A 55 9.61 8.48 0.57
CA ASN A 55 8.96 7.42 -0.21
C ASN A 55 8.82 6.13 0.62
N PRO A 56 8.03 5.15 0.17
CA PRO A 56 7.99 3.86 0.82
C PRO A 56 9.40 3.22 0.78
N ALA A 57 9.72 2.43 1.78
CA ALA A 57 10.96 1.66 1.84
C ALA A 57 10.68 0.22 2.27
N LEU A 58 11.51 -0.70 1.78
CA LEU A 58 11.43 -2.13 2.09
C LEU A 58 12.69 -2.57 2.83
N GLN A 59 12.48 -3.28 3.93
CA GLN A 59 13.54 -3.94 4.65
C GLN A 59 13.30 -5.45 4.61
N VAL A 60 14.21 -6.18 3.95
CA VAL A 60 14.10 -7.60 3.67
C VAL A 60 14.96 -8.38 4.66
N CYS A 61 14.33 -8.93 5.70
CA CYS A 61 15.03 -9.64 6.79
C CYS A 61 14.52 -11.07 7.00
N SER A 62 13.48 -11.46 6.27
CA SER A 62 12.83 -12.76 6.42
C SER A 62 12.54 -13.37 5.04
N PRO A 63 12.64 -14.70 4.87
CA PRO A 63 12.33 -15.39 3.61
C PRO A 63 10.94 -15.09 3.04
N ASN A 64 9.92 -14.97 3.90
CA ASN A 64 8.52 -14.88 3.50
C ASN A 64 7.88 -13.51 3.75
N GLU A 65 8.58 -12.63 4.44
CA GLU A 65 8.06 -11.36 4.92
C GLU A 65 9.00 -10.21 4.57
N VAL A 66 8.43 -9.02 4.43
CA VAL A 66 9.15 -7.78 4.23
C VAL A 66 8.57 -6.72 5.15
N THR A 67 9.43 -5.92 5.75
CA THR A 67 8.98 -4.75 6.50
C THR A 67 8.79 -3.61 5.52
N LEU A 68 7.55 -3.15 5.39
CA LEU A 68 7.19 -1.94 4.66
C LEU A 68 7.20 -0.74 5.62
N ILE A 69 7.94 0.28 5.24
CA ILE A 69 8.10 1.53 5.98
C ILE A 69 7.43 2.63 5.16
N VAL A 70 6.51 3.39 5.75
CA VAL A 70 5.81 4.50 5.08
C VAL A 70 5.88 5.75 5.94
N LEU A 71 6.81 6.64 5.62
CA LEU A 71 7.05 7.85 6.41
C LEU A 71 6.31 9.08 5.90
N SER A 72 5.90 9.14 4.64
CA SER A 72 5.23 10.32 4.06
C SER A 72 3.84 10.59 4.63
N ILE A 73 3.06 9.54 4.91
CA ILE A 73 1.63 9.68 5.26
C ILE A 73 1.29 9.18 6.68
N THR A 74 1.76 7.99 7.05
CA THR A 74 1.30 7.25 8.25
C THR A 74 2.37 7.17 9.33
N LYS A 75 3.64 7.42 8.99
CA LYS A 75 4.80 7.30 9.90
C LYS A 75 4.88 5.90 10.54
N ASP A 76 4.48 4.87 9.80
CA ASP A 76 4.40 3.50 10.30
C ASP A 76 5.46 2.58 9.69
N ARG A 77 5.68 1.46 10.38
CA ARG A 77 6.43 0.30 9.92
C ARG A 77 5.57 -0.92 10.17
N ARG A 78 5.41 -1.76 9.16
CA ARG A 78 4.59 -2.97 9.26
C ARG A 78 5.18 -4.13 8.48
N VAL A 79 4.98 -5.33 9.01
CA VAL A 79 5.37 -6.57 8.34
C VAL A 79 4.30 -6.95 7.33
N VAL A 80 4.74 -7.31 6.13
CA VAL A 80 3.88 -7.70 5.00
C VAL A 80 4.39 -9.03 4.46
N ALA A 81 3.48 -9.98 4.22
CA ALA A 81 3.83 -11.20 3.51
C ALA A 81 4.27 -10.85 2.08
N LYS A 82 5.35 -11.44 1.58
CA LYS A 82 5.85 -11.16 0.23
C LYS A 82 4.81 -11.43 -0.85
N THR A 83 3.95 -12.44 -0.64
CA THR A 83 2.80 -12.76 -1.51
C THR A 83 1.80 -11.61 -1.62
N ASP A 84 1.70 -10.75 -0.62
CA ASP A 84 0.82 -9.58 -0.59
C ASP A 84 1.55 -8.27 -0.95
N LEU A 85 2.87 -8.30 -1.17
CA LEU A 85 3.67 -7.09 -1.39
C LEU A 85 3.14 -6.26 -2.56
N ARG A 86 2.87 -6.89 -3.71
CA ARG A 86 2.31 -6.20 -4.89
C ARG A 86 1.03 -5.46 -4.55
N ARG A 87 0.05 -6.17 -4.00
CA ARG A 87 -1.25 -5.62 -3.63
C ARG A 87 -1.07 -4.46 -2.65
N THR A 88 -0.17 -4.63 -1.69
CA THR A 88 0.09 -3.62 -0.66
C THR A 88 0.70 -2.35 -1.25
N LEU A 89 1.69 -2.45 -2.15
CA LEU A 89 2.31 -1.29 -2.79
C LEU A 89 1.34 -0.55 -3.71
N VAL A 90 0.52 -1.29 -4.46
CA VAL A 90 -0.49 -0.71 -5.36
C VAL A 90 -1.59 0.04 -4.60
N ALA A 91 -1.95 -0.45 -3.40
CA ALA A 91 -2.96 0.20 -2.56
C ALA A 91 -2.47 1.48 -1.87
N LEU A 92 -1.16 1.80 -1.91
CA LEU A 92 -0.66 3.04 -1.36
C LEU A 92 -1.18 4.24 -2.17
N PRO A 93 -1.69 5.29 -1.51
CA PRO A 93 -2.13 6.50 -2.21
C PRO A 93 -0.92 7.21 -2.85
N ALA A 94 -1.17 8.04 -3.87
CA ALA A 94 -0.12 8.79 -4.56
C ALA A 94 0.71 9.68 -3.60
N ALA A 95 0.09 10.19 -2.53
CA ALA A 95 0.76 10.96 -1.48
C ALA A 95 1.86 10.18 -0.75
N ALA A 96 1.87 8.84 -0.83
CA ALA A 96 2.94 8.03 -0.27
C ALA A 96 4.26 8.17 -1.04
N TRP A 97 4.23 8.71 -2.28
CA TRP A 97 5.32 8.71 -3.25
C TRP A 97 5.82 10.14 -3.63
N PRO A 98 6.23 10.98 -2.67
CA PRO A 98 6.67 12.35 -2.95
C PRO A 98 7.85 12.46 -3.93
N PHE A 99 8.70 11.42 -4.04
CA PHE A 99 9.85 11.38 -4.95
C PHE A 99 9.56 10.68 -6.30
N GLY A 100 8.28 10.39 -6.58
CA GLY A 100 7.87 9.64 -7.76
C GLY A 100 8.04 8.13 -7.60
N ARG A 101 8.06 7.41 -8.72
CA ARG A 101 8.18 5.94 -8.79
C ARG A 101 9.60 5.44 -8.45
N VAL A 102 10.03 5.65 -7.22
CA VAL A 102 11.26 5.10 -6.65
C VAL A 102 10.98 4.50 -5.28
N ILE A 103 11.61 3.38 -4.96
CA ILE A 103 11.50 2.72 -3.66
C ILE A 103 12.88 2.40 -3.11
N ALA A 104 13.06 2.59 -1.81
CA ALA A 104 14.28 2.22 -1.12
C ALA A 104 14.22 0.73 -0.72
N ILE A 105 15.32 0.00 -0.89
CA ILE A 105 15.42 -1.39 -0.44
C ILE A 105 16.71 -1.58 0.36
N GLN A 106 16.58 -2.18 1.55
CA GLN A 106 17.69 -2.70 2.33
C GLN A 106 17.50 -4.19 2.62
N GLU A 107 18.61 -4.91 2.70
CA GLU A 107 18.64 -6.27 3.25
C GLU A 107 19.14 -6.23 4.69
N CYS A 108 18.57 -7.06 5.55
CA CYS A 108 19.27 -7.43 6.78
C CYS A 108 20.32 -8.49 6.46
N SER A 109 21.45 -8.47 7.17
CA SER A 109 22.32 -9.65 7.26
C SER A 109 21.56 -10.77 7.94
N ILE A 110 20.95 -11.64 7.15
CA ILE A 110 20.36 -12.89 7.61
C ILE A 110 21.48 -13.92 7.70
N SER A 111 21.55 -14.65 8.83
CA SER A 111 22.54 -15.72 9.07
C SER A 111 22.28 -16.99 8.23
N THR A 112 21.69 -16.83 7.05
CA THR A 112 21.35 -17.87 6.09
C THR A 112 22.44 -17.98 5.03
N GLY A 113 22.61 -19.16 4.42
CA GLY A 113 23.56 -19.31 3.30
C GLY A 113 23.28 -18.32 2.16
N GLU A 114 24.34 -17.89 1.48
CA GLU A 114 24.35 -16.86 0.43
C GLU A 114 23.24 -17.05 -0.63
N ASP A 115 23.06 -18.28 -1.11
CA ASP A 115 22.02 -18.61 -2.09
C ASP A 115 20.60 -18.32 -1.60
N ALA A 116 20.32 -18.57 -0.32
CA ALA A 116 19.02 -18.28 0.28
C ALA A 116 18.81 -16.78 0.42
N GLN A 117 19.87 -16.02 0.73
CA GLN A 117 19.82 -14.56 0.76
C GLN A 117 19.57 -13.97 -0.63
N ILE A 118 20.26 -14.45 -1.66
CA ILE A 118 20.07 -14.00 -3.05
C ILE A 118 18.62 -14.23 -3.51
N ARG A 119 18.06 -15.44 -3.26
CA ARG A 119 16.65 -15.73 -3.57
C ARG A 119 15.70 -14.83 -2.78
N ASN A 120 16.00 -14.63 -1.50
CA ASN A 120 15.18 -13.85 -0.58
C ASN A 120 14.95 -12.42 -1.08
N ILE A 121 15.99 -11.71 -1.52
CA ILE A 121 15.82 -10.38 -2.11
C ILE A 121 15.31 -10.44 -3.55
N GLY A 122 15.67 -11.47 -4.33
CA GLY A 122 15.28 -11.63 -5.74
C GLY A 122 13.78 -11.50 -5.98
N ASP A 123 12.95 -12.17 -5.17
CA ASP A 123 11.48 -12.11 -5.31
C ASP A 123 10.92 -10.70 -5.06
N VAL A 124 11.51 -9.97 -4.09
CA VAL A 124 11.12 -8.60 -3.79
C VAL A 124 11.49 -7.67 -4.94
N LEU A 125 12.70 -7.81 -5.48
CA LEU A 125 13.16 -7.03 -6.63
C LEU A 125 12.31 -7.28 -7.87
N ALA A 126 11.88 -8.52 -8.10
CA ALA A 126 11.02 -8.87 -9.21
C ALA A 126 9.67 -8.14 -9.14
N VAL A 127 9.02 -8.14 -7.97
CA VAL A 127 7.75 -7.42 -7.76
C VAL A 127 7.93 -5.91 -7.97
N VAL A 128 8.99 -5.33 -7.42
CA VAL A 128 9.26 -3.89 -7.52
C VAL A 128 9.52 -3.47 -8.96
N LYS A 129 10.36 -4.21 -9.69
CA LYS A 129 10.65 -3.93 -11.10
C LYS A 129 9.43 -4.08 -12.00
N ASP A 130 8.60 -5.10 -11.76
CA ASP A 130 7.38 -5.31 -12.54
C ASP A 130 6.34 -4.18 -12.32
N LEU A 131 6.36 -3.53 -11.15
CA LEU A 131 5.57 -2.34 -10.88
C LEU A 131 6.13 -1.05 -11.51
N GLY A 132 7.27 -1.12 -12.20
CA GLY A 132 7.92 0.05 -12.82
C GLY A 132 8.52 1.03 -11.81
N LEU A 133 8.92 0.53 -10.63
CA LEU A 133 9.62 1.32 -9.62
C LEU A 133 11.13 1.26 -9.84
N GLU A 134 11.76 2.43 -9.82
CA GLU A 134 13.20 2.53 -9.64
C GLU A 134 13.58 2.08 -8.23
N ILE A 135 14.78 1.49 -8.10
CA ILE A 135 15.29 0.97 -6.83
C ILE A 135 16.46 1.83 -6.40
N GLU A 136 16.37 2.38 -5.19
CA GLU A 136 17.47 3.04 -4.51
C GLU A 136 17.96 2.15 -3.36
N ARG A 137 19.28 2.10 -3.16
CA ARG A 137 19.84 1.33 -2.05
C ARG A 137 19.68 2.12 -0.76
N TRP A 138 19.31 1.42 0.31
CA TRP A 138 19.07 2.02 1.61
C TRP A 138 19.91 1.40 2.73
N PRO A 139 20.40 2.19 3.70
CA PRO A 139 20.63 3.64 3.59
C PRO A 139 21.68 3.95 2.51
N PRO A 140 21.74 5.19 1.98
CA PRO A 140 22.91 5.68 1.26
C PRO A 140 24.15 5.76 2.18
#